data_AF-A0A9D8BC65-F1
#
_entry.id   AF-A0A9D8BC65-F1
#
_cell.length_a   1.000
_cell.length_b   1.000
_cell.length_c   1.000
_cell.angle_alpha   90.00
_cell.angle_beta   90.00
_cell.angle_gamma   90.00
#
_symmetry.space_group_name_H-M   'P 1'
#
loop_
_entity.id
_entity.type
_entity.pdbx_description
1 polymer ?
#
loop_
_entity_poly.entity_id
_entity_poly.type
_entity_poly.pdbx_seq_one_letter_code
_entity_poly.pdbx_strand_id
1 'polypeptide(L)'
;MESWTAEKRGGECWKRSLEPMNSLDRRCSMKRQAGWVVCSFLLVLSLIMGACSSDSDSNSKSTPTPTPEKTFVTEYAQGPWTSEDFVNDPQDFQFAIVSDRCGIHRPGVFSGAVDDLNLLQPEFVISVGDLIEGYTEDAAELTQMRDEIDGVLNQLEMPFFRVVGNHDMGNEFMRQDWLTHYGRDYYHFVYKDALFLCISTEDPPTPLPQDTIDKIKWFMTFMAQDPEAATKLALDYYAGKTEESPEDIKAAVEAANISDEQAAYFVKAIQDNPNVRWTYIFLHKPAWREEYNCPNFGKIVEALGESPYTVFAGHEHHYQYAKVNGRDHIVLGATGGLVKGRGPGYMDHVVWVTMTSEGPEICNLTLDGMLNRQISEPASSSAP
;
A
#
# COMPACT_ATOMS: atom_id res chain seq x y z
N MET A 1 -25.36 37.60 -49.95
CA MET A 1 -25.89 37.18 -51.27
C MET A 1 -24.70 36.56 -51.97
N GLU A 2 -24.61 35.27 -52.24
CA GLU A 2 -25.63 34.35 -52.76
C GLU A 2 -25.53 32.97 -52.11
N SER A 3 -26.69 32.34 -52.02
CA SER A 3 -26.99 30.99 -51.55
C SER A 3 -26.75 29.94 -52.63
N TRP A 4 -26.31 28.74 -52.24
CA TRP A 4 -26.59 27.51 -52.97
C TRP A 4 -26.95 26.38 -52.00
N THR A 5 -28.11 25.76 -52.25
CA THR A 5 -28.69 24.62 -51.52
C THR A 5 -28.81 23.40 -52.43
N ALA A 6 -28.65 22.21 -51.80
CA ALA A 6 -29.08 20.83 -52.16
C ALA A 6 -28.51 20.22 -53.47
N GLU A 7 -28.16 18.93 -53.56
CA GLU A 7 -28.97 17.75 -53.18
C GLU A 7 -28.15 16.44 -53.08
N LYS A 8 -28.74 15.44 -52.42
CA LYS A 8 -28.27 14.10 -52.02
C LYS A 8 -27.94 13.12 -53.17
N ARG A 9 -26.92 12.26 -52.94
CA ARG A 9 -26.83 10.81 -53.25
C ARG A 9 -25.85 10.23 -52.20
N GLY A 10 -26.13 9.24 -51.34
CA GLY A 10 -26.64 7.89 -51.57
C GLY A 10 -25.45 6.91 -51.50
N GLY A 11 -25.30 6.13 -50.40
CA GLY A 11 -24.22 5.13 -50.29
C GLY A 11 -23.88 4.63 -48.87
N GLU A 12 -24.79 3.85 -48.30
CA GLU A 12 -24.61 2.66 -47.44
C GLU A 12 -23.59 2.64 -46.27
N CYS A 13 -24.17 2.59 -45.06
CA CYS A 13 -23.56 2.28 -43.78
C CYS A 13 -23.54 0.75 -43.56
N TRP A 14 -22.36 0.18 -43.30
CA TRP A 14 -22.23 -1.21 -42.85
C TRP A 14 -22.51 -1.28 -41.34
N LYS A 15 -23.72 -1.72 -40.96
CA LYS A 15 -24.03 -2.23 -39.63
C LYS A 15 -23.70 -3.72 -39.59
N ARG A 16 -22.77 -4.12 -38.71
CA ARG A 16 -22.53 -5.54 -38.39
C ARG A 16 -23.52 -5.96 -37.29
N SER A 17 -24.53 -6.74 -37.67
CA SER A 17 -25.43 -7.41 -36.73
C SER A 17 -24.73 -8.61 -36.10
N LEU A 18 -24.69 -8.65 -34.78
CA LEU A 18 -24.39 -9.86 -34.02
C LEU A 18 -25.71 -10.62 -33.81
N GLU A 19 -25.80 -11.82 -34.38
CA GLU A 19 -26.84 -12.80 -34.03
C GLU A 19 -26.48 -13.52 -32.71
N PRO A 20 -27.48 -13.95 -31.92
CA PRO A 20 -27.25 -14.64 -30.66
C PRO A 20 -27.11 -16.16 -30.88
N MET A 21 -26.05 -16.76 -30.33
CA MET A 21 -25.95 -18.22 -30.20
C MET A 21 -26.62 -18.68 -28.90
N ASN A 22 -27.73 -19.40 -29.06
CA ASN A 22 -28.44 -20.10 -28.00
C ASN A 22 -27.84 -21.50 -27.73
N SER A 23 -27.82 -21.82 -26.44
CA SER A 23 -28.05 -23.14 -25.82
C SER A 23 -27.26 -24.35 -26.33
N LEU A 24 -26.35 -24.85 -25.48
CA LEU A 24 -26.21 -26.29 -25.29
C LEU A 24 -26.08 -26.63 -23.80
N ASP A 25 -27.14 -27.29 -23.36
CA ASP A 25 -27.38 -27.99 -22.12
C ASP A 25 -26.37 -29.15 -21.95
N ARG A 26 -25.80 -29.32 -20.75
CA ARG A 26 -25.23 -30.59 -20.29
C ARG A 26 -25.13 -30.64 -18.76
N ARG A 27 -26.18 -31.18 -18.13
CA ARG A 27 -26.11 -31.81 -16.81
C ARG A 27 -25.53 -33.23 -16.92
N CYS A 28 -24.57 -33.55 -16.05
CA CYS A 28 -24.37 -34.88 -15.45
C CYS A 28 -23.35 -34.74 -14.31
N SER A 29 -23.75 -34.80 -13.04
CA SER A 29 -23.88 -36.02 -12.22
C SER A 29 -22.75 -36.11 -11.19
N MET A 30 -23.16 -36.03 -9.92
CA MET A 30 -22.52 -36.50 -8.69
C MET A 30 -21.53 -37.67 -8.87
N LYS A 31 -20.44 -37.66 -8.06
CA LYS A 31 -20.13 -38.74 -7.11
C LYS A 31 -19.10 -38.30 -6.07
N ARG A 32 -19.54 -38.32 -4.81
CA ARG A 32 -18.71 -38.36 -3.60
C ARG A 32 -17.93 -39.67 -3.58
N GLN A 33 -16.67 -39.65 -3.15
CA GLN A 33 -16.06 -40.79 -2.48
C GLN A 33 -15.28 -40.32 -1.26
N ALA A 34 -15.82 -40.66 -0.10
CA ALA A 34 -15.10 -40.76 1.15
C ALA A 34 -14.39 -42.12 1.17
N GLY A 35 -13.14 -42.14 1.64
CA GLY A 35 -12.38 -43.35 1.87
C GLY A 35 -11.57 -43.19 3.16
N TRP A 36 -12.18 -43.61 4.27
CA TRP A 36 -11.48 -43.89 5.53
C TRP A 36 -10.76 -45.24 5.38
N VAL A 37 -9.46 -45.29 5.71
CA VAL A 37 -8.81 -46.52 6.20
C VAL A 37 -7.90 -46.14 7.37
N VAL A 38 -8.27 -46.67 8.53
CA VAL A 38 -7.53 -46.69 9.80
C VAL A 38 -6.85 -48.06 9.93
N CYS A 39 -5.83 -48.12 10.79
CA CYS A 39 -5.07 -49.28 11.31
C CYS A 39 -3.86 -49.70 10.47
N SER A 40 -2.68 -50.01 11.03
CA SER A 40 -2.21 -50.07 12.42
C SER A 40 -0.72 -50.45 12.41
N PHE A 41 0.03 -49.95 13.41
CA PHE A 41 1.21 -50.52 14.08
C PHE A 41 2.33 -51.25 13.29
N LEU A 42 3.57 -50.81 13.54
CA LEU A 42 4.59 -51.60 14.26
C LEU A 42 5.83 -50.73 14.56
N LEU A 43 6.19 -50.59 15.83
CA LEU A 43 7.52 -50.14 16.24
C LEU A 43 8.49 -51.31 16.41
N VAL A 44 9.73 -51.10 16.01
CA VAL A 44 10.88 -51.92 16.39
C VAL A 44 12.01 -51.00 16.85
N LEU A 45 12.33 -51.20 18.13
CA LEU A 45 13.46 -50.67 18.86
C LEU A 45 14.73 -51.41 18.42
N SER A 46 15.85 -50.70 18.28
CA SER A 46 17.18 -51.29 18.56
C SER A 46 18.18 -50.19 18.93
N LEU A 47 18.41 -50.09 20.24
CA LEU A 47 19.59 -49.50 20.88
C LEU A 47 20.84 -50.34 20.57
N ILE A 48 21.97 -49.68 20.27
CA ILE A 48 23.29 -50.13 20.70
C ILE A 48 24.07 -48.91 21.24
N MET A 49 24.46 -48.99 22.51
CA MET A 49 25.44 -48.13 23.18
C MET A 49 26.87 -48.65 22.95
N GLY A 50 27.84 -47.74 22.98
CA GLY A 50 29.28 -48.00 23.15
C GLY A 50 30.12 -46.83 22.62
N ALA A 51 30.36 -45.79 23.40
CA ALA A 51 31.46 -45.62 24.37
C ALA A 51 32.79 -45.13 23.74
N CYS A 52 33.15 -43.92 24.15
CA CYS A 52 34.44 -43.20 24.17
C CYS A 52 35.66 -43.75 23.39
N SER A 53 36.20 -42.90 22.52
CA SER A 53 37.65 -42.67 22.41
C SER A 53 37.90 -41.22 21.99
N SER A 54 38.62 -40.49 22.83
CA SER A 54 39.30 -39.24 22.49
C SER A 54 40.36 -39.52 21.43
N ASP A 55 40.32 -38.81 20.31
CA ASP A 55 41.52 -38.38 19.61
C ASP A 55 41.23 -37.07 18.87
N SER A 56 42.06 -36.10 19.18
CA SER A 56 42.20 -34.82 18.51
C SER A 56 42.69 -35.04 17.09
N ASP A 57 41.93 -34.57 16.10
CA ASP A 57 42.52 -34.20 14.82
C ASP A 57 41.79 -32.99 14.24
N SER A 58 42.51 -31.88 14.25
CA SER A 58 42.20 -30.65 13.54
C SER A 58 42.13 -30.94 12.05
N ASN A 59 40.91 -30.95 11.49
CA ASN A 59 40.73 -30.81 10.06
C ASN A 59 39.53 -29.90 9.80
N SER A 60 39.77 -28.59 9.99
CA SER A 60 38.89 -27.57 9.44
C SER A 60 38.96 -27.69 7.92
N LYS A 61 38.03 -28.45 7.34
CA LYS A 61 37.69 -28.31 5.93
C LYS A 61 37.22 -26.87 5.77
N SER A 62 38.09 -26.01 5.26
CA SER A 62 37.68 -24.73 4.69
C SER A 62 36.66 -25.08 3.62
N THR A 63 35.39 -24.84 3.90
CA THR A 63 34.35 -24.81 2.88
C THR A 63 34.84 -23.83 1.81
N PRO A 64 35.02 -24.24 0.55
CA PRO A 64 35.34 -23.28 -0.49
C PRO A 64 34.19 -22.28 -0.52
N THR A 65 34.50 -21.01 -0.23
CA THR A 65 33.57 -19.91 -0.47
C THR A 65 33.07 -20.06 -1.91
N PRO A 66 31.75 -20.13 -2.15
CA PRO A 66 31.24 -20.22 -3.51
C PRO A 66 31.86 -19.08 -4.30
N THR A 67 32.58 -19.40 -5.37
CA THR A 67 33.00 -18.37 -6.31
C THR A 67 31.71 -17.75 -6.83
N PRO A 68 31.49 -16.42 -6.72
CA PRO A 68 30.28 -15.81 -7.22
C PRO A 68 30.13 -16.23 -8.68
N GLU A 69 29.03 -16.92 -8.97
CA GLU A 69 28.72 -17.40 -10.31
C GLU A 69 28.71 -16.17 -11.22
N LYS A 70 29.49 -16.20 -12.31
CA LYS A 70 29.46 -15.10 -13.28
C LYS A 70 28.03 -15.00 -13.83
N THR A 71 27.32 -13.95 -13.44
CA THR A 71 25.93 -13.70 -13.88
C THR A 71 25.86 -13.23 -15.32
N PHE A 72 26.95 -12.66 -15.85
CA PHE A 72 27.09 -12.24 -17.23
C PHE A 72 28.10 -13.12 -17.96
N VAL A 73 27.63 -13.70 -19.07
CA VAL A 73 28.42 -14.60 -19.92
C VAL A 73 28.49 -14.00 -21.31
N THR A 74 29.71 -13.80 -21.79
CA THR A 74 30.00 -13.27 -23.12
C THR A 74 31.21 -13.98 -23.71
N GLU A 75 31.22 -14.14 -25.04
CA GLU A 75 32.37 -14.64 -25.79
C GLU A 75 33.40 -13.53 -26.08
N TYR A 76 33.01 -12.27 -25.91
CA TYR A 76 33.85 -11.12 -26.20
C TYR A 76 34.70 -10.74 -24.99
N ALA A 77 36.01 -10.54 -25.20
CA ALA A 77 36.92 -10.08 -24.15
C ALA A 77 36.65 -8.62 -23.70
N GLN A 78 36.04 -7.81 -24.58
CA GLN A 78 35.53 -6.47 -24.34
C GLN A 78 34.33 -6.25 -25.28
N GLY A 79 33.32 -5.49 -24.85
CA GLY A 79 32.17 -5.14 -25.70
C GLY A 79 31.60 -3.76 -25.40
N PRO A 80 30.45 -3.39 -26.01
CA PRO A 80 29.86 -2.06 -25.91
C PRO A 80 29.15 -1.78 -24.58
N TRP A 81 29.64 -2.34 -23.47
CA TRP A 81 29.16 -2.09 -22.11
C TRP A 81 30.21 -1.33 -21.31
N THR A 82 29.78 -0.54 -20.33
CA THR A 82 30.67 0.28 -19.49
C THR A 82 31.31 -0.51 -18.35
N SER A 83 30.67 -1.58 -17.89
CA SER A 83 31.16 -2.47 -16.82
C SER A 83 30.51 -3.85 -16.89
N GLU A 84 31.14 -4.85 -16.28
CA GLU A 84 30.58 -6.19 -16.02
C GLU A 84 30.14 -6.35 -14.55
N ASP A 85 30.34 -5.32 -13.72
CA ASP A 85 29.92 -5.27 -12.32
C ASP A 85 28.46 -4.80 -12.25
N PHE A 86 27.52 -5.73 -12.14
CA PHE A 86 26.09 -5.42 -12.04
C PHE A 86 25.74 -4.93 -10.63
N VAL A 87 24.79 -4.00 -10.55
CA VAL A 87 24.16 -3.60 -9.28
C VAL A 87 23.07 -4.63 -8.97
N ASN A 88 23.45 -5.72 -8.31
CA ASN A 88 22.57 -6.85 -8.02
C ASN A 88 22.90 -7.55 -6.69
N ASP A 89 23.31 -6.79 -5.67
CA ASP A 89 23.56 -7.36 -4.35
C ASP A 89 22.27 -8.04 -3.84
N PRO A 90 22.30 -9.33 -3.48
CA PRO A 90 21.11 -10.04 -3.00
C PRO A 90 20.57 -9.50 -1.67
N GLN A 91 21.35 -8.71 -0.94
CA GLN A 91 20.89 -7.98 0.24
C GLN A 91 20.14 -6.70 -0.11
N ASP A 92 20.30 -6.17 -1.32
CA ASP A 92 19.45 -5.08 -1.79
C ASP A 92 18.04 -5.62 -2.06
N PHE A 93 17.05 -4.76 -1.86
CA PHE A 93 15.66 -5.13 -2.08
C PHE A 93 14.78 -3.94 -2.41
N GLN A 94 13.65 -4.21 -3.05
CA GLN A 94 12.70 -3.19 -3.45
C GLN A 94 11.30 -3.47 -2.92
N PHE A 95 10.64 -2.44 -2.43
CA PHE A 95 9.24 -2.47 -2.04
C PHE A 95 8.53 -1.22 -2.54
N ALA A 96 7.21 -1.30 -2.65
CA ALA A 96 6.40 -0.17 -3.05
C ALA A 96 5.47 0.30 -1.93
N ILE A 97 5.13 1.60 -1.94
CA ILE A 97 4.20 2.21 -0.99
C ILE A 97 3.01 2.80 -1.75
N VAL A 98 1.82 2.50 -1.27
CA VAL A 98 0.56 3.13 -1.73
C VAL A 98 -0.08 3.90 -0.57
N SER A 99 -0.86 4.92 -0.88
CA SER A 99 -1.46 5.81 0.12
C SER A 99 -2.89 6.16 -0.27
N ASP A 100 -3.74 6.48 0.71
CA ASP A 100 -5.02 7.18 0.53
C ASP A 100 -5.78 6.79 -0.76
N ARG A 101 -6.31 5.56 -0.76
CA ARG A 101 -7.27 5.15 -1.80
C ARG A 101 -8.57 5.95 -1.66
N CYS A 102 -8.95 6.20 -0.42
CA CYS A 102 -10.20 6.83 -0.03
C CYS A 102 -9.97 8.27 0.45
N GLY A 103 -10.95 8.85 1.15
CA GLY A 103 -11.12 10.29 1.20
C GLY A 103 -11.73 10.77 -0.12
N ILE A 104 -12.84 10.13 -0.51
CA ILE A 104 -13.56 10.31 -1.77
C ILE A 104 -12.82 9.65 -2.94
N HIS A 105 -12.93 8.32 -2.99
CA HIS A 105 -12.27 7.45 -3.96
C HIS A 105 -12.66 7.81 -5.39
N ARG A 106 -11.67 7.79 -6.30
CA ARG A 106 -11.89 7.87 -7.75
C ARG A 106 -11.84 6.46 -8.34
N PRO A 107 -12.97 5.95 -8.88
CA PRO A 107 -13.04 4.60 -9.43
C PRO A 107 -11.97 4.33 -10.49
N GLY A 108 -11.35 3.15 -10.44
CA GLY A 108 -10.37 2.69 -11.41
C GLY A 108 -8.92 3.12 -11.15
N VAL A 109 -8.68 4.19 -10.37
CA VAL A 109 -7.31 4.73 -10.17
C VAL A 109 -6.46 3.78 -9.33
N PHE A 110 -6.94 3.37 -8.14
CA PHE A 110 -6.19 2.46 -7.27
C PHE A 110 -6.03 1.06 -7.88
N SER A 111 -7.04 0.55 -8.58
CA SER A 111 -6.91 -0.74 -9.29
C SER A 111 -5.89 -0.64 -10.43
N GLY A 112 -5.82 0.49 -11.14
CA GLY A 112 -4.75 0.74 -12.11
C GLY A 112 -3.37 0.74 -11.46
N ALA A 113 -3.23 1.35 -10.28
CA ALA A 113 -1.97 1.27 -9.52
C ALA A 113 -1.58 -0.17 -9.14
N VAL A 114 -2.56 -1.02 -8.80
CA VAL A 114 -2.32 -2.46 -8.57
C VAL A 114 -1.82 -3.16 -9.84
N ASP A 115 -2.42 -2.87 -10.99
CA ASP A 115 -1.95 -3.39 -12.28
C ASP A 115 -0.50 -2.95 -12.57
N ASP A 116 -0.18 -1.68 -12.31
CA ASP A 116 1.15 -1.13 -12.52
C ASP A 116 2.20 -1.75 -11.57
N LEU A 117 1.83 -1.99 -10.31
CA LEU A 117 2.70 -2.67 -9.34
C LEU A 117 3.02 -4.11 -9.75
N ASN A 118 2.07 -4.81 -10.38
CA ASN A 118 2.33 -6.13 -10.96
C ASN A 118 3.31 -6.07 -12.15
N LEU A 119 3.42 -4.94 -12.86
CA LEU A 119 4.46 -4.75 -13.88
C LEU A 119 5.84 -4.50 -13.26
N LEU A 120 5.89 -3.77 -12.15
CA LEU A 120 7.14 -3.40 -11.48
C LEU A 120 7.72 -4.53 -10.61
N GLN A 121 6.87 -5.45 -10.13
CA GLN A 121 7.23 -6.61 -9.33
C GLN A 121 8.08 -6.28 -8.07
N PRO A 122 7.64 -5.36 -7.18
CA PRO A 122 8.30 -5.19 -5.89
C PRO A 122 8.22 -6.48 -5.06
N GLU A 123 9.15 -6.66 -4.11
CA GLU A 123 9.12 -7.83 -3.23
C GLU A 123 7.88 -7.84 -2.32
N PHE A 124 7.37 -6.66 -1.97
CA PHE A 124 6.08 -6.46 -1.32
C PHE A 124 5.57 -5.04 -1.52
N VAL A 125 4.29 -4.83 -1.23
CA VAL A 125 3.63 -3.52 -1.21
C VAL A 125 3.18 -3.23 0.22
N ILE A 126 3.34 -2.00 0.68
CA ILE A 126 2.82 -1.52 1.97
C ILE A 126 1.91 -0.31 1.76
N SER A 127 0.79 -0.26 2.48
CA SER A 127 -0.09 0.90 2.50
C SER A 127 0.10 1.69 3.79
N VAL A 128 -0.05 3.02 3.70
CA VAL A 128 -0.14 3.92 4.87
C VAL A 128 -1.59 4.25 5.28
N GLY A 129 -2.58 3.47 4.83
CA GLY A 129 -3.98 3.58 5.28
C GLY A 129 -4.94 4.29 4.33
N ASP A 130 -6.18 4.45 4.81
CA ASP A 130 -7.36 4.97 4.13
C ASP A 130 -7.69 4.19 2.85
N LEU A 131 -7.95 2.90 3.04
CA LEU A 131 -8.27 1.92 2.00
C LEU A 131 -9.77 1.83 1.69
N ILE A 132 -10.63 2.15 2.67
CA ILE A 132 -12.09 2.21 2.52
C ILE A 132 -12.63 3.61 2.83
N GLU A 133 -13.90 3.90 2.52
CA GLU A 133 -14.50 5.21 2.80
C GLU A 133 -14.97 5.35 4.25
N GLY A 134 -15.30 4.24 4.89
CA GLY A 134 -15.44 4.17 6.34
C GLY A 134 -16.58 4.98 6.96
N TYR A 135 -16.34 5.42 8.20
CA TYR A 135 -17.26 6.17 9.06
C TYR A 135 -18.68 5.60 9.14
N THR A 136 -18.79 4.30 9.39
CA THR A 136 -20.07 3.60 9.51
C THR A 136 -20.08 2.66 10.71
N GLU A 137 -21.29 2.40 11.22
CA GLU A 137 -21.57 1.31 12.17
C GLU A 137 -22.51 0.26 11.52
N ASP A 138 -22.75 0.37 10.22
CA ASP A 138 -23.51 -0.61 9.45
C ASP A 138 -22.58 -1.75 8.99
N ALA A 139 -22.79 -2.94 9.55
CA ALA A 139 -22.01 -4.14 9.22
C ALA A 139 -22.07 -4.52 7.72
N ALA A 140 -23.20 -4.25 7.05
CA ALA A 140 -23.37 -4.56 5.63
C ALA A 140 -22.59 -3.58 4.75
N GLU A 141 -22.64 -2.28 5.06
CA GLU A 141 -21.81 -1.27 4.38
C GLU A 141 -20.31 -1.61 4.54
N LEU A 142 -19.88 -1.93 5.77
CA LEU A 142 -18.49 -2.25 6.05
C LEU A 142 -18.02 -3.54 5.35
N THR A 143 -18.88 -4.57 5.33
CA THR A 143 -18.61 -5.80 4.58
C THR A 143 -18.47 -5.53 3.08
N GLN A 144 -19.34 -4.70 2.50
CA GLN A 144 -19.25 -4.36 1.09
C GLN A 144 -17.94 -3.63 0.76
N MET A 145 -17.56 -2.63 1.57
CA MET A 145 -16.31 -1.88 1.36
C MET A 145 -15.08 -2.79 1.50
N ARG A 146 -15.09 -3.68 2.49
CA ARG A 146 -14.01 -4.66 2.72
C ARG A 146 -13.88 -5.63 1.54
N ASP A 147 -14.98 -6.25 1.12
CA ASP A 147 -14.97 -7.21 0.03
C ASP A 147 -14.50 -6.57 -1.29
N GLU A 148 -14.84 -5.29 -1.52
CA GLU A 148 -14.36 -4.53 -2.66
C GLU A 148 -12.84 -4.33 -2.62
N ILE A 149 -12.30 -3.80 -1.52
CA ILE A 149 -10.86 -3.54 -1.44
C ILE A 149 -10.05 -4.83 -1.43
N ASP A 150 -10.48 -5.86 -0.71
CA ASP A 150 -9.81 -7.15 -0.74
C ASP A 150 -9.86 -7.78 -2.14
N GLY A 151 -10.96 -7.61 -2.88
CA GLY A 151 -11.06 -8.03 -4.28
C GLY A 151 -10.03 -7.34 -5.20
N VAL A 152 -9.72 -6.06 -4.94
CA VAL A 152 -8.67 -5.34 -5.67
C VAL A 152 -7.28 -5.79 -5.22
N LEU A 153 -7.03 -5.85 -3.90
CA LEU A 153 -5.72 -6.22 -3.35
C LEU A 153 -5.33 -7.67 -3.65
N ASN A 154 -6.30 -8.59 -3.75
CA ASN A 154 -6.06 -9.99 -4.10
C ASN A 154 -5.56 -10.19 -5.54
N GLN A 155 -5.51 -9.13 -6.36
CA GLN A 155 -4.90 -9.16 -7.68
C GLN A 155 -3.40 -8.86 -7.66
N LEU A 156 -2.84 -8.37 -6.54
CA LEU A 156 -1.39 -8.21 -6.39
C LEU A 156 -0.69 -9.57 -6.43
N GLU A 157 0.41 -9.65 -7.18
CA GLU A 157 1.24 -10.86 -7.29
C GLU A 157 2.24 -11.00 -6.12
N MET A 158 2.38 -9.95 -5.31
CA MET A 158 3.27 -9.89 -4.14
C MET A 158 2.50 -9.64 -2.84
N PRO A 159 3.10 -9.88 -1.66
CA PRO A 159 2.47 -9.61 -0.37
C PRO A 159 2.09 -8.14 -0.19
N PHE A 160 0.95 -7.91 0.48
CA PHE A 160 0.46 -6.57 0.84
C PHE A 160 0.41 -6.39 2.35
N PHE A 161 1.04 -5.34 2.85
CA PHE A 161 1.09 -4.95 4.26
C PHE A 161 0.21 -3.73 4.50
N ARG A 162 -0.61 -3.79 5.56
CA ARG A 162 -1.61 -2.76 5.88
C ARG A 162 -1.15 -1.89 7.05
N VAL A 163 -1.34 -0.59 6.94
CA VAL A 163 -1.43 0.35 8.07
C VAL A 163 -2.86 0.90 8.07
N VAL A 164 -3.41 1.16 9.25
CA VAL A 164 -4.76 1.71 9.39
C VAL A 164 -4.74 3.24 9.29
N GLY A 165 -5.68 3.79 8.53
CA GLY A 165 -6.04 5.21 8.58
C GLY A 165 -7.36 5.48 9.30
N ASN A 166 -7.72 6.76 9.41
CA ASN A 166 -8.96 7.17 10.08
C ASN A 166 -10.21 6.75 9.31
N HIS A 167 -10.15 6.55 7.99
CA HIS A 167 -11.26 5.94 7.27
C HIS A 167 -11.34 4.43 7.51
N ASP A 168 -10.22 3.72 7.72
CA ASP A 168 -10.24 2.28 7.96
C ASP A 168 -10.77 1.93 9.36
N MET A 169 -10.48 2.81 10.34
CA MET A 169 -10.74 2.56 11.75
C MET A 169 -11.29 3.81 12.46
N GLY A 170 -12.26 4.48 11.86
CA GLY A 170 -12.78 5.75 12.40
C GLY A 170 -13.61 5.66 13.68
N ASN A 171 -13.97 4.45 14.13
CA ASN A 171 -14.69 4.22 15.38
C ASN A 171 -14.41 2.81 15.93
N GLU A 172 -14.87 2.53 17.15
CA GLU A 172 -14.63 1.25 17.82
C GLU A 172 -15.32 0.07 17.12
N PHE A 173 -16.50 0.27 16.51
CA PHE A 173 -17.17 -0.78 15.74
C PHE A 173 -16.31 -1.24 14.55
N MET A 174 -15.72 -0.28 13.83
CA MET A 174 -14.82 -0.54 12.71
C MET A 174 -13.49 -1.14 13.17
N ARG A 175 -12.96 -0.72 14.32
CA ARG A 175 -11.80 -1.37 14.95
C ARG A 175 -12.06 -2.85 15.21
N GLN A 176 -13.22 -3.20 15.76
CA GLN A 176 -13.56 -4.60 16.01
C GLN A 176 -13.72 -5.41 14.71
N ASP A 177 -14.26 -4.82 13.64
CA ASP A 177 -14.28 -5.44 12.31
C ASP A 177 -12.84 -5.67 11.80
N TRP A 178 -11.98 -4.65 11.84
CA TRP A 178 -10.57 -4.76 11.47
C TRP A 178 -9.87 -5.89 12.22
N LEU A 179 -9.96 -5.90 13.55
CA LEU A 179 -9.31 -6.90 14.38
C LEU A 179 -9.82 -8.33 14.08
N THR A 180 -11.10 -8.46 13.75
CA THR A 180 -11.72 -9.74 13.39
C THR A 180 -11.21 -10.26 12.04
N HIS A 181 -11.03 -9.38 11.05
CA HIS A 181 -10.73 -9.78 9.67
C HIS A 181 -9.24 -9.80 9.34
N TYR A 182 -8.47 -8.84 9.87
CA TYR A 182 -7.05 -8.65 9.56
C TYR A 182 -6.12 -8.91 10.75
N GLY A 183 -6.65 -9.03 11.96
CA GLY A 183 -5.85 -9.31 13.15
C GLY A 183 -5.33 -8.05 13.81
N ARG A 184 -4.05 -7.71 13.67
CA ARG A 184 -3.46 -6.57 14.41
C ARG A 184 -3.72 -5.25 13.68
N ASP A 185 -3.94 -4.18 14.43
CA ASP A 185 -4.02 -2.79 13.95
C ASP A 185 -2.65 -2.07 14.02
N TYR A 186 -1.69 -2.61 14.77
CA TYR A 186 -0.28 -2.22 14.74
C TYR A 186 0.66 -3.44 14.92
N TYR A 187 1.81 -3.40 14.24
CA TYR A 187 2.78 -4.51 14.26
C TYR A 187 4.16 -4.06 13.77
N HIS A 188 5.14 -4.97 13.83
CA HIS A 188 6.45 -4.78 13.21
C HIS A 188 6.91 -6.07 12.54
N PHE A 189 7.87 -5.95 11.62
CA PHE A 189 8.58 -7.09 11.06
C PHE A 189 10.01 -6.69 10.67
N VAL A 190 10.89 -7.68 10.53
CA VAL A 190 12.26 -7.49 10.04
C VAL A 190 12.41 -8.21 8.71
N TYR A 191 13.00 -7.52 7.74
CA TYR A 191 13.26 -8.07 6.42
C TYR A 191 14.61 -7.58 5.89
N LYS A 192 15.51 -8.50 5.52
CA LYS A 192 16.89 -8.22 5.07
C LYS A 192 17.58 -7.15 5.94
N ASP A 193 17.58 -7.42 7.25
CA ASP A 193 18.15 -6.58 8.31
C ASP A 193 17.58 -5.15 8.40
N ALA A 194 16.42 -4.87 7.82
CA ALA A 194 15.68 -3.63 8.03
C ALA A 194 14.43 -3.89 8.91
N LEU A 195 14.17 -3.00 9.86
CA LEU A 195 13.01 -3.05 10.75
C LEU A 195 11.88 -2.19 10.16
N PHE A 196 10.66 -2.73 10.12
CA PHE A 196 9.46 -2.06 9.63
C PHE A 196 8.48 -1.91 10.78
N LEU A 197 8.18 -0.67 11.16
CA LEU A 197 7.21 -0.33 12.20
C LEU A 197 5.91 0.16 11.54
N CYS A 198 4.83 -0.58 11.72
CA CYS A 198 3.50 -0.26 11.17
C CYS A 198 2.61 0.21 12.31
N ILE A 199 2.54 1.53 12.50
CA ILE A 199 1.94 2.22 13.65
C ILE A 199 0.51 2.65 13.30
N SER A 200 -0.43 2.36 14.20
CA SER A 200 -1.78 2.93 14.13
C SER A 200 -1.81 4.30 14.79
N THR A 201 -2.28 5.32 14.06
CA THR A 201 -2.58 6.65 14.61
C THR A 201 -4.02 6.80 15.06
N GLU A 202 -4.76 5.69 15.12
CA GLU A 202 -6.16 5.65 15.51
C GLU A 202 -6.33 4.77 16.76
N ASP A 203 -5.39 4.83 17.70
CA ASP A 203 -5.41 4.03 18.93
C ASP A 203 -5.44 4.92 20.20
N PRO A 204 -6.62 5.15 20.80
CA PRO A 204 -7.94 4.69 20.35
C PRO A 204 -8.47 5.48 19.15
N PRO A 205 -9.46 4.95 18.42
CA PRO A 205 -10.04 5.63 17.27
C PRO A 205 -10.82 6.87 17.73
N THR A 206 -10.88 7.90 16.87
CA THR A 206 -11.62 9.15 17.13
C THR A 206 -12.88 9.22 16.28
N PRO A 207 -14.07 8.93 16.84
CA PRO A 207 -15.33 9.05 16.11
C PRO A 207 -15.59 10.48 15.65
N LEU A 208 -15.99 10.63 14.39
CA LEU A 208 -16.43 11.92 13.86
C LEU A 208 -17.85 12.27 14.33
N PRO A 209 -18.16 13.58 14.48
CA PRO A 209 -19.54 14.03 14.67
C PRO A 209 -20.46 13.56 13.53
N GLN A 210 -21.72 13.23 13.86
CA GLN A 210 -22.67 12.73 12.86
C GLN A 210 -22.89 13.71 11.70
N ASP A 211 -22.91 15.03 11.97
CA ASP A 211 -23.07 16.02 10.91
C ASP A 211 -21.87 16.06 9.95
N THR A 212 -20.65 15.77 10.44
CA THR A 212 -19.46 15.59 9.61
C THR A 212 -19.59 14.35 8.73
N ILE A 213 -20.03 13.22 9.30
CA ILE A 213 -20.28 11.98 8.56
C ILE A 213 -21.34 12.20 7.47
N ASP A 214 -22.44 12.87 7.80
CA ASP A 214 -23.51 13.18 6.85
C ASP A 214 -23.02 14.08 5.70
N LYS A 215 -22.15 15.06 5.98
CA LYS A 215 -21.51 15.90 4.96
C LYS A 215 -20.59 15.09 4.04
N ILE A 216 -19.81 14.16 4.59
CA ILE A 216 -18.95 13.26 3.82
C ILE A 216 -19.82 12.39 2.90
N LYS A 217 -20.86 11.72 3.43
CA LYS A 217 -21.77 10.87 2.64
C LYS A 217 -22.50 11.66 1.55
N TRP A 218 -22.94 12.89 1.85
CA TRP A 218 -23.52 13.79 0.86
C TRP A 218 -22.51 14.13 -0.24
N PHE A 219 -21.28 14.50 0.12
CA PHE A 219 -20.25 14.87 -0.84
C PHE A 219 -19.83 13.70 -1.73
N MET A 220 -19.74 12.48 -1.18
CA MET A 220 -19.53 11.26 -1.97
C MET A 220 -20.66 11.02 -2.98
N THR A 221 -21.91 11.22 -2.55
CA THR A 221 -23.07 11.12 -3.45
C THR A 221 -23.00 12.18 -4.55
N PHE A 222 -22.60 13.41 -4.21
CA PHE A 222 -22.44 14.50 -5.17
C PHE A 222 -21.30 14.25 -6.16
N MET A 223 -20.14 13.77 -5.68
CA MET A 223 -19.00 13.32 -6.49
C MET A 223 -19.41 12.26 -7.51
N ALA A 224 -20.24 11.29 -7.11
CA ALA A 224 -20.73 10.26 -8.03
C ALA A 224 -21.71 10.80 -9.10
N GLN A 225 -22.43 11.88 -8.81
CA GLN A 225 -23.42 12.47 -9.72
C GLN A 225 -22.81 13.50 -10.69
N ASP A 226 -21.92 14.35 -10.18
CA ASP A 226 -21.27 15.42 -10.94
C ASP A 226 -19.81 15.59 -10.49
N PRO A 227 -18.89 14.75 -10.99
CA PRO A 227 -17.49 14.74 -10.58
C PRO A 227 -16.78 16.09 -10.81
N GLU A 228 -17.12 16.81 -11.89
CA GLU A 228 -16.49 18.09 -12.24
C GLU A 228 -16.89 19.18 -11.23
N ALA A 229 -18.20 19.32 -10.97
CA ALA A 229 -18.69 20.29 -10.00
C ALA A 229 -18.24 19.95 -8.58
N ALA A 230 -18.24 18.67 -8.20
CA ALA A 230 -17.75 18.22 -6.89
C ALA A 230 -16.26 18.51 -6.72
N THR A 231 -15.43 18.20 -7.72
CA THR A 231 -13.99 18.51 -7.69
C THR A 231 -13.76 20.01 -7.54
N LYS A 232 -14.50 20.83 -8.29
CA LYS A 232 -14.41 22.29 -8.16
C LYS A 232 -14.79 22.75 -6.75
N LEU A 233 -15.87 22.23 -6.17
CA LEU A 233 -16.30 22.55 -4.81
C LEU A 233 -15.23 22.17 -3.77
N ALA A 234 -14.65 20.98 -3.90
CA ALA A 234 -13.56 20.52 -3.04
C ALA A 234 -12.34 21.45 -3.13
N LEU A 235 -11.91 21.80 -4.35
CA LEU A 235 -10.78 22.72 -4.53
C LEU A 235 -11.05 24.12 -3.97
N ASP A 236 -12.28 24.62 -4.08
CA ASP A 236 -12.64 25.90 -3.47
C ASP A 236 -12.66 25.82 -1.93
N TYR A 237 -13.08 24.68 -1.35
CA TYR A 237 -12.99 24.42 0.09
C TYR A 237 -11.53 24.41 0.58
N TYR A 238 -10.67 23.60 -0.04
CA TYR A 238 -9.25 23.49 0.33
C TYR A 238 -8.44 24.76 0.02
N ALA A 239 -8.91 25.62 -0.89
CA ALA A 239 -8.34 26.95 -1.11
C ALA A 239 -8.81 28.00 -0.09
N GLY A 240 -9.57 27.62 0.94
CA GLY A 240 -10.09 28.52 1.97
C GLY A 240 -11.14 29.50 1.46
N LYS A 241 -11.85 29.17 0.37
CA LYS A 241 -12.89 30.03 -0.22
C LYS A 241 -14.30 29.73 0.31
N THR A 242 -14.43 28.80 1.24
CA THR A 242 -15.68 28.43 1.92
C THR A 242 -15.57 28.70 3.42
N GLU A 243 -16.70 28.68 4.15
CA GLU A 243 -16.64 28.74 5.62
C GLU A 243 -15.78 27.60 6.17
N GLU A 244 -14.80 27.94 7.01
CA GLU A 244 -13.94 26.94 7.66
C GLU A 244 -14.72 26.14 8.70
N SER A 245 -14.36 24.88 8.88
CA SER A 245 -14.86 24.09 9.99
C SER A 245 -14.44 24.74 11.32
N PRO A 246 -15.28 24.71 12.37
CA PRO A 246 -14.88 25.15 13.71
C PRO A 246 -13.55 24.52 14.14
N GLU A 247 -12.67 25.32 14.75
CA GLU A 247 -11.30 24.92 15.13
C GLU A 247 -11.28 23.63 15.97
N ASP A 248 -12.24 23.47 16.88
CA ASP A 248 -12.38 22.28 17.73
C ASP A 248 -12.70 21.00 16.92
N ILE A 249 -13.49 21.11 15.84
CA ILE A 249 -13.80 19.97 14.96
C ILE A 249 -12.57 19.61 14.15
N LYS A 250 -11.84 20.61 13.64
CA LYS A 250 -10.58 20.39 12.93
C LYS A 250 -9.55 19.70 13.84
N ALA A 251 -9.36 20.19 15.06
CA ALA A 251 -8.43 19.59 16.01
C ALA A 251 -8.79 18.14 16.36
N ALA A 252 -10.08 17.80 16.49
CA ALA A 252 -10.52 16.44 16.76
C ALA A 252 -10.31 15.49 15.55
N VAL A 253 -10.54 15.96 14.32
CA VAL A 253 -10.32 15.20 13.09
C VAL A 253 -8.82 14.94 12.85
N GLU A 254 -7.99 15.93 13.12
CA GLU A 254 -6.56 15.92 12.82
C GLU A 254 -5.70 15.27 13.91
N ALA A 255 -6.24 15.02 15.12
CA ALA A 255 -5.45 14.41 16.18
C ALA A 255 -4.98 12.98 15.80
N ALA A 256 -3.68 12.72 15.98
CA ALA A 256 -3.10 11.38 15.89
C ALA A 256 -3.02 10.74 17.28
N ASN A 257 -3.62 9.58 17.45
CA ASN A 257 -3.66 8.84 18.70
C ASN A 257 -2.75 7.62 18.63
N ILE A 258 -1.74 7.60 19.49
CA ILE A 258 -0.91 6.41 19.77
C ILE A 258 -1.01 6.16 21.27
N SER A 259 -1.56 5.02 21.68
CA SER A 259 -1.69 4.67 23.09
C SER A 259 -0.32 4.43 23.76
N ASP A 260 -0.26 4.55 25.08
CA ASP A 260 0.97 4.23 25.83
C ASP A 260 1.38 2.75 25.67
N GLU A 261 0.40 1.84 25.53
CA GLU A 261 0.65 0.42 25.27
C GLU A 261 1.32 0.22 23.91
N GLN A 262 0.79 0.86 22.87
CA GLN A 262 1.36 0.79 21.53
C GLN A 262 2.75 1.43 21.48
N ALA A 263 2.95 2.59 22.11
CA ALA A 263 4.26 3.22 22.21
C ALA A 263 5.28 2.29 22.91
N ALA A 264 4.90 1.67 24.03
CA ALA A 264 5.75 0.72 24.74
C ALA A 264 6.08 -0.51 23.89
N TYR A 265 5.13 -1.02 23.09
CA TYR A 265 5.36 -2.10 22.15
C TYR A 265 6.45 -1.75 21.13
N PHE A 266 6.40 -0.57 20.52
CA PHE A 266 7.39 -0.16 19.53
C PHE A 266 8.75 0.16 20.12
N VAL A 267 8.80 0.81 21.29
CA VAL A 267 10.05 1.00 22.04
C VAL A 267 10.72 -0.36 22.30
N LYS A 268 9.95 -1.37 22.70
CA LYS A 268 10.46 -2.73 22.87
C LYS A 268 10.92 -3.35 21.55
N ALA A 269 10.16 -3.23 20.47
CA ALA A 269 10.53 -3.75 19.15
C ALA A 269 11.87 -3.17 18.67
N ILE A 270 12.11 -1.89 18.89
CA ILE A 270 13.38 -1.23 18.58
C ILE A 270 14.53 -1.81 19.43
N GLN A 271 14.31 -1.94 20.74
CA GLN A 271 15.32 -2.49 21.67
C GLN A 271 15.67 -3.95 21.38
N ASP A 272 14.71 -4.75 20.92
CA ASP A 272 14.92 -6.15 20.56
C ASP A 272 15.66 -6.33 19.22
N ASN A 273 15.77 -5.27 18.41
CA ASN A 273 16.38 -5.30 17.07
C ASN A 273 17.53 -4.27 16.91
N PRO A 274 18.59 -4.32 17.75
CA PRO A 274 19.60 -3.26 17.79
C PRO A 274 20.57 -3.25 16.60
N ASN A 275 20.60 -4.32 15.80
CA ASN A 275 21.59 -4.51 14.72
C ASN A 275 21.01 -4.29 13.32
N VAL A 276 19.78 -3.79 13.21
CA VAL A 276 19.18 -3.52 11.90
C VAL A 276 19.90 -2.36 11.21
N ARG A 277 20.09 -2.48 9.89
CA ARG A 277 20.77 -1.48 9.08
C ARG A 277 19.89 -0.26 8.78
N TRP A 278 18.57 -0.40 8.91
CA TRP A 278 17.62 0.70 8.73
C TRP A 278 16.31 0.42 9.46
N THR A 279 15.62 1.47 9.89
CA THR A 279 14.22 1.38 10.37
C THR A 279 13.30 2.19 9.48
N TYR A 280 12.25 1.57 8.97
CA TYR A 280 11.15 2.26 8.30
C TYR A 280 9.96 2.38 9.25
N ILE A 281 9.36 3.56 9.30
CA ILE A 281 8.17 3.83 10.11
C ILE A 281 7.03 4.21 9.17
N PHE A 282 5.93 3.49 9.24
CA PHE A 282 4.70 3.74 8.49
C PHE A 282 3.59 4.03 9.46
N LEU A 283 2.91 5.14 9.25
CA LEU A 283 1.75 5.59 10.02
C LEU A 283 0.81 6.33 9.08
N HIS A 284 -0.46 6.51 9.44
CA HIS A 284 -1.38 7.22 8.55
C HIS A 284 -1.27 8.74 8.70
N LYS A 285 -1.54 9.26 9.90
CA LYS A 285 -1.42 10.69 10.20
C LYS A 285 0.04 11.08 10.48
N PRO A 286 0.56 12.21 10.00
CA PRO A 286 1.95 12.63 10.24
C PRO A 286 2.20 13.13 11.68
N ALA A 287 2.19 12.18 12.62
CA ALA A 287 2.24 12.37 14.07
C ALA A 287 3.49 13.10 14.61
N TRP A 288 4.51 13.34 13.77
CA TRP A 288 5.68 14.15 14.12
C TRP A 288 5.42 15.65 14.10
N ARG A 289 4.34 16.10 13.44
CA ARG A 289 3.98 17.51 13.35
C ARG A 289 3.21 17.94 14.59
N GLU A 290 3.49 19.17 15.04
CA GLU A 290 2.91 19.74 16.27
C GLU A 290 1.37 19.76 16.23
N GLU A 291 0.79 20.04 15.06
CA GLU A 291 -0.65 20.12 14.83
C GLU A 291 -1.40 18.79 15.10
N TYR A 292 -0.72 17.65 15.05
CA TYR A 292 -1.31 16.33 15.33
C TYR A 292 -1.25 15.95 16.81
N ASN A 293 -0.50 16.71 17.63
CA ASN A 293 -0.42 16.57 19.09
C ASN A 293 -0.19 15.12 19.59
N CYS A 294 0.85 14.46 19.08
CA CYS A 294 1.11 13.04 19.39
C CYS A 294 2.43 12.82 20.15
N PRO A 295 2.50 13.08 21.47
CA PRO A 295 3.73 12.94 22.25
C PRO A 295 4.27 11.51 22.28
N ASN A 296 3.41 10.50 22.12
CA ASN A 296 3.81 9.10 22.10
C ASN A 296 4.61 8.70 20.85
N PHE A 297 4.43 9.40 19.72
CA PHE A 297 5.33 9.25 18.59
C PHE A 297 6.77 9.68 18.95
N GLY A 298 6.90 10.77 19.72
CA GLY A 298 8.18 11.25 20.22
C GLY A 298 8.95 10.20 21.04
N LYS A 299 8.26 9.42 21.88
CA LYS A 299 8.87 8.31 22.65
C LYS A 299 9.44 7.21 21.74
N ILE A 300 8.75 6.89 20.66
CA ILE A 300 9.20 5.88 19.68
C ILE A 300 10.44 6.37 18.94
N VAL A 301 10.44 7.62 18.49
CA VAL A 301 11.59 8.23 17.82
C VAL A 301 12.79 8.39 18.77
N GLU A 302 12.55 8.74 20.04
CA GLU A 302 13.61 8.81 21.05
C GLU A 302 14.28 7.45 21.27
N ALA A 303 13.52 6.35 21.26
CA ALA A 303 14.07 5.00 21.40
C ALA A 303 14.97 4.57 20.23
N LEU A 304 14.80 5.14 19.04
CA LEU A 304 15.70 4.91 17.90
C LEU A 304 17.07 5.57 18.11
N GLY A 305 17.13 6.68 18.86
CA GLY A 305 18.35 7.45 19.08
C GLY A 305 19.02 7.85 17.77
N GLU A 306 20.29 7.48 17.62
CA GLU A 306 21.09 7.77 16.43
C GLU A 306 20.88 6.77 15.28
N SER A 307 20.04 5.73 15.47
CA SER A 307 19.80 4.72 14.42
C SER A 307 19.24 5.39 13.15
N PRO A 308 19.60 4.88 11.96
CA PRO A 308 19.06 5.42 10.72
C PRO A 308 17.59 5.01 10.53
N TYR A 309 16.76 5.96 10.10
CA TYR A 309 15.35 5.70 9.83
C TYR A 309 14.73 6.66 8.80
N THR A 310 13.60 6.22 8.25
CA THR A 310 12.72 6.98 7.34
C THR A 310 11.28 6.84 7.80
N VAL A 311 10.51 7.93 7.76
CA VAL A 311 9.10 7.97 8.16
C VAL A 311 8.21 8.28 6.96
N PHE A 312 7.15 7.49 6.77
CA PHE A 312 6.14 7.67 5.74
C PHE A 312 4.75 7.82 6.38
N ALA A 313 3.99 8.82 5.92
CA ALA A 313 2.60 9.06 6.27
C ALA A 313 1.72 9.40 5.07
N GLY A 314 0.39 9.32 5.22
CA GLY A 314 -0.62 9.68 4.22
C GLY A 314 -1.48 10.84 4.70
N HIS A 315 -2.82 10.69 4.65
CA HIS A 315 -3.87 11.55 5.22
C HIS A 315 -4.08 12.90 4.52
N GLU A 316 -2.99 13.64 4.24
CA GLU A 316 -3.09 15.00 3.68
C GLU A 316 -3.37 15.01 2.17
N HIS A 317 -3.17 13.89 1.47
CA HIS A 317 -3.26 13.77 0.00
C HIS A 317 -2.39 14.80 -0.74
N HIS A 318 -1.27 15.18 -0.11
CA HIS A 318 -0.33 16.17 -0.64
C HIS A 318 1.08 15.76 -0.27
N TYR A 319 1.85 15.37 -1.28
CA TYR A 319 3.22 14.93 -1.07
C TYR A 319 4.08 16.06 -0.52
N GLN A 320 4.71 15.80 0.62
CA GLN A 320 5.58 16.73 1.31
C GLN A 320 6.80 16.00 1.85
N TYR A 321 7.94 16.67 1.76
CA TYR A 321 9.21 16.15 2.22
C TYR A 321 9.82 17.09 3.25
N ALA A 322 10.26 16.54 4.38
CA ALA A 322 11.01 17.26 5.38
C ALA A 322 12.17 16.42 5.92
N LYS A 323 13.29 17.08 6.25
CA LYS A 323 14.32 16.50 7.10
C LYS A 323 14.09 16.95 8.54
N VAL A 324 13.71 16.01 9.41
CA VAL A 324 13.58 16.25 10.85
C VAL A 324 14.71 15.50 11.54
N ASN A 325 15.55 16.21 12.30
CA ASN A 325 16.74 15.63 12.96
C ASN A 325 17.66 14.85 12.00
N GLY A 326 17.79 15.32 10.75
CA GLY A 326 18.60 14.67 9.72
C GLY A 326 18.01 13.39 9.13
N ARG A 327 16.72 13.10 9.39
CA ARG A 327 16.01 11.89 8.96
C ARG A 327 14.82 12.27 8.09
N ASP A 328 14.57 11.47 7.06
CA ASP A 328 13.54 11.76 6.07
C ASP A 328 12.15 11.48 6.64
N HIS A 329 11.27 12.49 6.58
CA HIS A 329 9.87 12.41 6.96
C HIS A 329 9.03 12.84 5.75
N ILE A 330 8.19 11.92 5.29
CA ILE A 330 7.52 12.04 4.00
C ILE A 330 6.02 11.86 4.23
N VAL A 331 5.25 12.86 3.85
CA VAL A 331 3.80 12.74 3.66
C VAL A 331 3.58 12.40 2.19
N LEU A 332 2.78 11.39 1.91
CA LEU A 332 2.50 10.89 0.57
C LEU A 332 1.35 11.67 -0.09
N GLY A 333 1.34 11.65 -1.42
CA GLY A 333 0.16 12.04 -2.19
C GLY A 333 -0.89 10.92 -2.12
N ALA A 334 -1.93 11.02 -2.94
CA ALA A 334 -2.95 9.98 -2.98
C ALA A 334 -2.56 8.83 -3.94
N THR A 335 -3.19 7.68 -3.76
CA THR A 335 -3.30 6.62 -4.77
C THR A 335 -4.79 6.40 -5.04
N GLY A 336 -5.43 7.35 -5.71
CA GLY A 336 -6.86 7.25 -6.08
C GLY A 336 -7.84 8.03 -5.20
N GLY A 337 -7.49 8.43 -3.98
CA GLY A 337 -8.27 9.39 -3.18
C GLY A 337 -8.38 10.76 -3.84
N LEU A 338 -9.22 11.65 -3.34
CA LEU A 338 -9.38 13.00 -3.93
C LEU A 338 -8.05 13.78 -3.89
N VAL A 339 -7.61 14.30 -5.03
CA VAL A 339 -6.46 15.24 -5.07
C VAL A 339 -6.95 16.63 -4.64
N LYS A 340 -6.50 17.07 -3.46
CA LYS A 340 -7.02 18.26 -2.76
C LYS A 340 -6.48 19.61 -3.27
N GLY A 341 -5.72 19.63 -4.37
CA GLY A 341 -5.08 20.84 -4.88
C GLY A 341 -4.44 20.71 -6.25
N ARG A 342 -3.67 21.74 -6.64
CA ARG A 342 -2.88 21.77 -7.88
C ARG A 342 -1.45 22.21 -7.57
N GLY A 343 -0.49 21.70 -8.33
CA GLY A 343 0.93 22.04 -8.20
C GLY A 343 1.76 20.90 -7.61
N PRO A 344 3.04 21.16 -7.27
CA PRO A 344 3.95 20.13 -6.79
C PRO A 344 3.40 19.38 -5.57
N GLY A 345 3.44 18.06 -5.67
CA GLY A 345 3.01 17.13 -4.64
C GLY A 345 1.52 16.75 -4.66
N TYR A 346 0.68 17.45 -5.42
CA TYR A 346 -0.69 17.02 -5.70
C TYR A 346 -0.70 16.07 -6.88
N MET A 347 -0.72 14.76 -6.62
CA MET A 347 -0.58 13.73 -7.64
C MET A 347 -1.19 12.41 -7.18
N ASP A 348 -1.53 11.58 -8.16
CA ASP A 348 -1.66 10.15 -7.98
C ASP A 348 -0.31 9.48 -8.17
N HIS A 349 0.15 8.74 -7.17
CA HIS A 349 1.44 8.08 -7.23
C HIS A 349 1.50 6.79 -6.42
N VAL A 350 2.56 6.02 -6.70
CA VAL A 350 3.13 5.04 -5.79
C VAL A 350 4.57 5.44 -5.50
N VAL A 351 5.12 5.02 -4.37
CA VAL A 351 6.55 5.21 -4.08
C VAL A 351 7.29 3.91 -4.26
N TRP A 352 8.37 3.92 -5.03
CA TRP A 352 9.31 2.81 -5.15
C TRP A 352 10.52 3.07 -4.26
N VAL A 353 10.78 2.15 -3.33
CA VAL A 353 11.94 2.23 -2.45
C VAL A 353 12.90 1.10 -2.78
N THR A 354 14.17 1.44 -3.00
CA THR A 354 15.26 0.46 -3.10
C THR A 354 16.17 0.60 -1.88
N MET A 355 16.18 -0.40 -1.01
CA MET A 355 17.10 -0.44 0.12
C MET A 355 18.46 -0.96 -0.35
N THR A 356 19.50 -0.12 -0.22
CA THR A 356 20.89 -0.46 -0.57
C THR A 356 21.77 -0.59 0.68
N SER A 357 23.08 -0.85 0.52
CA SER A 357 24.04 -0.74 1.62
C SER A 357 24.18 0.67 2.19
N GLU A 358 23.93 1.71 1.38
CA GLU A 358 24.09 3.11 1.77
C GLU A 358 22.80 3.73 2.35
N GLY A 359 21.68 3.03 2.24
CA GLY A 359 20.37 3.50 2.64
C GLY A 359 19.29 3.34 1.57
N PRO A 360 18.07 3.84 1.84
CA PRO A 360 16.98 3.86 0.87
C PRO A 360 17.20 4.88 -0.25
N GLU A 361 17.03 4.43 -1.49
CA GLU A 361 16.72 5.29 -2.63
C GLU A 361 15.20 5.33 -2.82
N ILE A 362 14.62 6.53 -2.82
CA ILE A 362 13.17 6.74 -2.81
C ILE A 362 12.76 7.45 -4.10
N CYS A 363 11.92 6.79 -4.89
CA CYS A 363 11.42 7.31 -6.16
C CYS A 363 9.89 7.44 -6.14
N ASN A 364 9.37 8.61 -6.52
CA ASN A 364 7.94 8.80 -6.71
C ASN A 364 7.57 8.45 -8.16
N LEU A 365 6.71 7.47 -8.34
CA LEU A 365 6.21 7.04 -9.65
C LEU A 365 4.77 7.51 -9.80
N THR A 366 4.53 8.48 -10.69
CA THR A 366 3.17 8.92 -10.99
C THR A 366 2.45 7.85 -11.80
N LEU A 367 1.15 7.67 -11.56
CA LEU A 367 0.39 6.60 -12.23
C LEU A 367 0.29 6.80 -13.74
N ASP A 368 0.32 8.04 -14.22
CA ASP A 368 0.33 8.36 -15.66
C ASP A 368 1.68 8.02 -16.34
N GLY A 369 2.74 7.82 -15.56
CA GLY A 369 4.07 7.45 -16.04
C GLY A 369 4.33 5.94 -16.11
N MET A 370 3.48 5.14 -15.46
CA MET A 370 3.60 3.68 -15.44
C MET A 370 2.71 3.07 -16.51
N LEU A 371 3.24 2.95 -17.73
CA LEU A 371 2.48 2.43 -18.86
C LEU A 371 2.85 0.98 -19.16
N ASN A 372 1.83 0.14 -19.35
CA ASN A 372 2.05 -1.23 -19.81
C ASN A 372 2.55 -1.28 -21.28
N ARG A 373 3.00 -2.46 -21.73
CA ARG A 373 3.52 -2.67 -23.10
C ARG A 373 2.53 -2.37 -24.24
N GLN A 374 1.23 -2.34 -23.95
CA GLN A 374 0.18 -1.99 -24.89
C GLN A 374 -0.22 -0.54 -24.69
N ILE A 375 0.59 0.37 -25.25
CA ILE A 375 0.27 1.80 -25.25
C ILE A 375 -0.88 2.02 -26.23
N SER A 376 -2.11 2.02 -25.72
CA SER A 376 -3.23 2.62 -26.45
C SER A 376 -3.13 4.13 -26.34
N GLU A 377 -3.53 4.86 -27.38
CA GLU A 377 -3.83 6.28 -27.20
C GLU A 377 -4.78 6.41 -26.00
N PRO A 378 -4.57 7.40 -25.10
CA PRO A 378 -5.48 7.60 -23.98
C PRO A 378 -6.89 7.65 -24.56
N ALA A 379 -7.75 6.72 -24.13
CA ALA A 379 -9.16 6.78 -24.46
C ALA A 379 -9.61 8.17 -24.01
N SER A 380 -9.85 9.07 -24.96
CA SER A 380 -9.93 10.52 -24.78
C SER A 380 -10.40 10.84 -23.37
N SER A 381 -9.46 11.13 -22.47
CA SER A 381 -9.84 11.54 -21.13
C SER A 381 -10.64 12.80 -21.36
N SER A 382 -11.94 12.74 -21.14
CA SER A 382 -12.70 13.92 -20.78
C SER A 382 -12.06 14.40 -19.48
N ALA A 383 -11.02 15.20 -19.63
CA ALA A 383 -10.47 16.00 -18.57
C ALA A 383 -11.62 16.83 -18.00
N PRO A 384 -11.79 16.85 -16.68
CA PRO A 384 -12.15 18.07 -15.98
C PRO A 384 -10.88 18.88 -15.62
#